data_AF-A0A7S2DPL6-F1
#
_entry.id   AF-A0A7S2DPL6-F1
#
_cell.length_a   1.000
_cell.length_b   1.000
_cell.length_c   1.000
_cell.angle_alpha   90.00
_cell.angle_beta   90.00
_cell.angle_gamma   90.00
#
_symmetry.space_group_name_H-M   'P 1'
#
loop_
_entity.id
_entity.type
_entity.pdbx_description
1 polymer ?
#
loop_
_entity_poly.entity_id
_entity_poly.type
_entity_poly.pdbx_seq_one_letter_code
_entity_poly.pdbx_strand_id
1 'polypeptide(L)'
;PRYVSRGEADDVWQLLGFNEASESVAGAAFSGVNFLIGFLVVFRSSQAYNRFWEGLSSLNSMQGEWWDAASSLVAFCKCAIASHEEIILFQHTLVRLFSMLNGCVLMELSAGFNRDDHRAQDKSRRAFELELIDAQGIDSESLRSLNSVP
;
A
#
# COMPACT_ATOMS: atom_id res chain seq x y z
N PRO A 1 -52.61 45.69 -18.04
CA PRO A 1 -51.27 45.04 -18.11
C PRO A 1 -51.27 43.97 -19.21
N ARG A 2 -50.63 44.25 -20.36
CA ARG A 2 -50.49 43.29 -21.45
C ARG A 2 -49.49 42.21 -21.02
N TYR A 3 -49.89 40.94 -21.06
CA TYR A 3 -48.99 39.81 -20.86
C TYR A 3 -48.06 39.74 -22.08
N VAL A 4 -46.77 39.99 -21.87
CA VAL A 4 -45.74 39.78 -22.89
C VAL A 4 -45.68 38.29 -23.20
N SER A 5 -45.93 37.93 -24.46
CA SER A 5 -45.80 36.57 -24.97
C SER A 5 -44.37 36.07 -24.77
N ARG A 6 -44.21 34.83 -24.31
CA ARG A 6 -42.92 34.22 -23.92
C ARG A 6 -41.79 34.42 -24.95
N GLY A 7 -42.08 34.36 -26.25
CA GLY A 7 -41.09 34.59 -27.30
C GLY A 7 -40.53 36.02 -27.36
N GLU A 8 -41.34 37.03 -27.06
CA GLU A 8 -40.88 38.44 -27.11
C GLU A 8 -40.01 38.79 -25.89
N ALA A 9 -40.17 38.06 -24.78
CA ALA A 9 -39.25 38.12 -23.66
C ALA A 9 -37.87 37.53 -24.05
N ASP A 10 -37.85 36.39 -24.73
CA ASP A 10 -36.60 35.75 -25.17
C ASP A 10 -35.83 36.63 -26.18
N ASP A 11 -36.53 37.34 -27.06
CA ASP A 11 -35.96 38.29 -28.03
C ASP A 11 -35.32 39.52 -27.36
N VAL A 12 -35.97 40.10 -26.32
CA VAL A 12 -35.36 41.23 -25.58
C VAL A 12 -34.16 40.80 -24.75
N TRP A 13 -34.16 39.57 -24.20
CA TRP A 13 -33.00 39.04 -23.50
C TRP A 13 -31.82 38.75 -24.45
N GLN A 14 -32.11 38.34 -25.70
CA GLN A 14 -31.09 38.19 -26.75
C GLN A 14 -30.55 39.54 -27.25
N LEU A 15 -31.41 40.53 -27.51
CA LEU A 15 -30.97 41.88 -27.95
C LEU A 15 -30.12 42.61 -26.92
N LEU A 16 -30.37 42.36 -25.63
CA LEU A 16 -29.57 42.88 -24.52
C LEU A 16 -28.31 42.03 -24.23
N GLY A 17 -28.07 40.95 -24.98
CA GLY A 17 -26.85 40.12 -24.88
C GLY A 17 -26.71 39.32 -23.58
N PHE A 18 -27.77 39.21 -22.77
CA PHE A 18 -27.68 38.59 -21.45
C PHE A 18 -27.41 37.08 -21.51
N ASN A 19 -27.93 36.36 -22.52
CA ASN A 19 -27.70 34.91 -22.65
C ASN A 19 -26.22 34.61 -22.97
N GLU A 20 -25.62 35.31 -23.94
CA GLU A 20 -24.20 35.16 -24.30
C GLU A 20 -23.26 35.54 -23.15
N ALA A 21 -23.58 36.62 -22.42
CA ALA A 21 -22.84 37.01 -21.22
C ALA A 21 -22.92 35.93 -20.14
N SER A 22 -24.10 35.36 -19.89
CA SER A 22 -24.28 34.29 -18.90
C SER A 22 -23.57 33.00 -19.27
N GLU A 23 -23.57 32.61 -20.55
CA GLU A 23 -22.85 31.44 -21.08
C GLU A 23 -21.33 31.64 -21.02
N SER A 24 -20.85 32.85 -21.33
CA SER A 24 -19.41 33.17 -21.22
C SER A 24 -18.90 33.11 -19.77
N VAL A 25 -19.70 33.60 -18.81
CA VAL A 25 -19.39 33.53 -17.38
C VAL A 25 -19.43 32.09 -16.88
N ALA A 26 -20.42 31.30 -17.32
CA ALA A 26 -20.50 29.89 -17.00
C ALA A 26 -19.30 29.10 -17.58
N GLY A 27 -18.87 29.41 -18.81
CA GLY A 27 -17.70 28.83 -19.45
C GLY A 27 -16.39 29.18 -18.74
N ALA A 28 -16.23 30.45 -18.34
CA ALA A 28 -15.07 30.90 -17.56
C ALA A 28 -15.03 30.24 -16.16
N ALA A 29 -16.17 30.14 -15.50
CA ALA A 29 -16.29 29.45 -14.20
C ALA A 29 -15.97 27.95 -14.32
N PHE A 30 -16.49 27.27 -15.35
CA PHE A 30 -16.20 25.86 -15.60
C PHE A 30 -14.72 25.61 -15.90
N SER A 31 -14.09 26.47 -16.71
CA SER A 31 -12.65 26.43 -17.00
C SER A 31 -11.81 26.61 -15.73
N GLY A 32 -12.16 27.58 -14.88
CA GLY A 32 -11.50 27.81 -13.59
C GLY A 32 -11.63 26.63 -12.63
N VAL A 33 -12.82 26.04 -12.53
CA VAL A 33 -13.04 24.84 -11.71
C VAL A 33 -12.24 23.65 -12.24
N ASN A 34 -12.23 23.42 -13.55
CA ASN A 34 -11.48 22.32 -14.15
C ASN A 34 -9.96 22.50 -13.99
N PHE A 35 -9.47 23.73 -14.06
CA PHE A 35 -8.08 24.06 -13.74
C PHE A 35 -7.75 23.74 -12.28
N LEU A 36 -8.60 24.15 -11.34
CA LEU A 36 -8.40 23.86 -9.90
C LEU A 36 -8.42 22.36 -9.61
N ILE A 37 -9.36 21.62 -10.21
CA ILE A 37 -9.41 20.15 -10.09
C ILE A 37 -8.14 19.53 -10.67
N GLY A 38 -7.71 19.94 -11.86
CA GLY A 38 -6.49 19.46 -12.48
C GLY A 38 -5.26 19.71 -11.60
N PHE A 39 -5.13 20.92 -11.06
CA PHE A 39 -4.07 21.27 -10.13
C PHE A 39 -4.13 20.44 -8.84
N LEU A 40 -5.32 20.30 -8.23
CA LEU A 40 -5.52 19.52 -7.00
C LEU A 40 -5.16 18.05 -7.21
N VAL A 41 -5.56 17.45 -8.34
CA VAL A 41 -5.26 16.07 -8.68
C VAL A 41 -3.76 15.85 -8.80
N VAL A 42 -3.04 16.73 -9.51
CA VAL A 42 -1.58 16.64 -9.66
C VAL A 42 -0.89 16.81 -8.31
N PHE A 43 -1.28 17.82 -7.54
CA PHE A 43 -0.68 18.07 -6.22
C PHE A 43 -0.92 16.92 -5.25
N ARG A 44 -2.15 16.39 -5.20
CA ARG A 44 -2.52 15.26 -4.33
C ARG A 44 -1.80 13.98 -4.74
N SER A 45 -1.67 13.74 -6.04
CA SER A 45 -0.96 12.58 -6.58
C SER A 45 0.54 12.67 -6.32
N SER A 46 1.14 13.86 -6.45
CA SER A 46 2.56 14.08 -6.14
C SER A 46 2.88 13.76 -4.68
N GLN A 47 2.06 14.21 -3.73
CA GLN A 47 2.25 13.87 -2.32
C GLN A 47 2.07 12.36 -2.04
N ALA A 48 1.06 11.74 -2.67
CA ALA A 48 0.84 10.30 -2.52
C ALA A 48 2.01 9.49 -3.09
N TYR A 49 2.54 9.91 -4.25
CA TYR A 49 3.68 9.30 -4.90
C TYR A 49 4.92 9.36 -4.02
N ASN A 50 5.26 10.52 -3.44
CA ASN A 50 6.41 10.63 -2.55
C ASN A 50 6.31 9.68 -1.35
N ARG A 51 5.16 9.65 -0.67
CA ARG A 51 4.94 8.72 0.45
C ARG A 51 5.01 7.25 0.04
N PHE A 52 4.50 6.91 -1.13
CA PHE A 52 4.59 5.56 -1.67
C PHE A 52 6.05 5.14 -1.89
N TRP A 53 6.86 6.02 -2.49
CA TRP A 53 8.28 5.72 -2.72
C TRP A 53 9.12 5.69 -1.45
N GLU A 54 8.84 6.57 -0.49
CA GLU A 54 9.48 6.52 0.84
C GLU A 54 9.19 5.18 1.54
N GLY A 55 7.95 4.72 1.49
CA GLY A 55 7.55 3.41 2.03
C GLY A 55 8.23 2.25 1.30
N LEU A 56 8.23 2.28 -0.04
CA LEU A 56 8.86 1.24 -0.85
C LEU A 56 10.38 1.17 -0.64
N SER A 57 11.06 2.31 -0.54
CA SER A 57 12.49 2.39 -0.27
C SER A 57 12.82 1.81 1.11
N SER A 58 12.00 2.11 2.13
CA SER A 58 12.17 1.56 3.47
C SER A 58 12.02 0.03 3.49
N LEU A 59 11.03 -0.51 2.78
CA LEU A 59 10.84 -1.96 2.65
C LEU A 59 12.00 -2.65 1.94
N ASN A 60 12.50 -2.05 0.85
CA ASN A 60 13.63 -2.59 0.12
C ASN A 60 14.92 -2.59 0.98
N SER A 61 15.14 -1.52 1.76
CA SER A 61 16.28 -1.46 2.69
C SER A 61 16.19 -2.55 3.74
N MET A 62 15.02 -2.74 4.36
CA MET A 62 14.78 -3.78 5.36
C MET A 62 15.02 -5.19 4.79
N GLN A 63 14.54 -5.47 3.58
CA GLN A 63 14.80 -6.76 2.92
C GLN A 63 16.29 -6.97 2.63
N GLY A 64 17.02 -5.91 2.27
CA GLY A 64 18.47 -5.95 2.09
C GLY A 64 19.21 -6.35 3.37
N GLU A 65 18.91 -5.69 4.49
CA GLU A 65 19.51 -5.99 5.79
C GLU A 65 19.22 -7.43 6.25
N TRP A 66 18.00 -7.92 6.05
CA TRP A 66 17.64 -9.30 6.40
C TRP A 66 18.36 -10.33 5.54
N TRP A 67 18.49 -10.05 4.24
CA TRP A 67 19.25 -10.92 3.35
C TRP A 67 20.72 -10.97 3.73
N ASP A 68 21.32 -9.83 4.06
CA ASP A 68 22.71 -9.76 4.50
C ASP A 68 22.92 -10.53 5.82
N ALA A 69 22.02 -10.35 6.79
CA ALA A 69 22.03 -11.10 8.05
C ALA A 69 21.89 -12.63 7.84
N ALA A 70 20.92 -13.05 7.02
CA ALA A 70 20.72 -14.47 6.70
C ALA A 70 21.95 -15.07 6.01
N SER A 71 22.52 -14.36 5.03
CA SER A 71 23.71 -14.82 4.30
C SER A 71 24.95 -14.91 5.20
N SER A 72 25.12 -13.95 6.11
CA SER A 72 26.21 -13.94 7.09
C SER A 72 26.12 -15.12 8.07
N LEU A 73 24.92 -15.43 8.57
CA LEU A 73 24.68 -16.58 9.44
C LEU A 73 24.97 -17.90 8.73
N VAL A 74 24.54 -18.04 7.48
CA VAL A 74 24.87 -19.20 6.64
C VAL A 74 26.38 -19.29 6.37
N ALA A 75 27.07 -18.16 6.16
CA ALA A 75 28.51 -18.14 5.98
C ALA A 75 29.27 -18.60 7.24
N PHE A 76 28.83 -18.20 8.44
CA PHE A 76 29.43 -18.66 9.69
C PHE A 76 29.29 -20.16 9.93
N CYS A 77 28.26 -20.79 9.37
CA CYS A 77 28.12 -22.26 9.43
C CYS A 77 29.29 -22.99 8.76
N LYS A 78 30.01 -22.37 7.82
CA LYS A 78 31.18 -22.98 7.16
C LYS A 78 32.36 -23.18 8.12
N CYS A 79 32.43 -22.40 9.19
CA CYS A 79 33.48 -22.49 10.21
C CYS A 79 33.01 -23.22 11.47
N ALA A 80 31.77 -23.73 11.49
CA ALA A 80 31.20 -24.37 12.67
C ALA A 80 31.82 -25.75 12.92
N ILE A 81 32.10 -26.05 14.19
CA ILE A 81 32.59 -27.36 14.67
C ILE A 81 31.35 -28.21 15.02
N ALA A 82 30.48 -28.45 14.05
CA ALA A 82 29.25 -29.23 14.20
C ALA A 82 29.14 -30.26 13.07
N SER A 83 28.27 -31.26 13.23
CA SER A 83 28.04 -32.23 12.16
C SER A 83 27.37 -31.56 10.95
N HIS A 84 27.58 -32.14 9.77
CA HIS A 84 26.98 -31.62 8.54
C HIS A 84 25.44 -31.63 8.59
N GLU A 85 24.86 -32.61 9.28
CA GLU A 85 23.41 -32.75 9.47
C GLU A 85 22.85 -31.62 10.34
N GLU A 86 23.53 -31.27 11.44
CA GLU A 86 23.15 -30.15 12.31
C GLU A 86 23.26 -28.80 11.58
N ILE A 87 24.30 -28.62 10.75
CA ILE A 87 24.47 -27.40 9.94
C ILE A 87 23.32 -27.25 8.92
N ILE A 88 22.94 -28.34 8.25
CA ILE A 88 21.83 -28.35 7.30
C ILE A 88 20.51 -28.04 8.03
N LEU A 89 20.25 -28.68 9.17
CA LEU A 89 19.07 -28.43 9.99
C LEU A 89 18.96 -26.96 10.40
N PHE A 90 20.07 -26.37 10.85
CA PHE A 90 20.13 -24.95 11.22
C PHE A 90 19.84 -24.05 10.02
N GLN A 91 20.47 -24.29 8.87
CA GLN A 91 20.25 -23.50 7.66
C GLN A 91 18.80 -23.54 7.17
N HIS A 92 18.17 -24.73 7.17
CA HIS A 92 16.76 -24.87 6.82
C HIS A 92 15.85 -24.13 7.80
N THR A 93 16.12 -24.24 9.10
CA THR A 93 15.34 -23.54 10.13
C THR A 93 15.46 -22.02 9.96
N LEU A 94 16.68 -21.53 9.72
CA LEU A 94 16.95 -20.12 9.50
C LEU A 94 16.20 -19.57 8.28
N VAL A 95 16.26 -20.26 7.13
CA VAL A 95 15.55 -19.82 5.91
C VAL A 95 14.04 -19.79 6.13
N ARG A 96 13.48 -20.79 6.82
CA ARG A 96 12.05 -20.83 7.17
C ARG A 96 11.65 -19.66 8.08
N LEU A 97 12.46 -19.34 9.09
CA LEU A 97 12.23 -18.21 9.99
C LEU A 97 12.26 -16.86 9.26
N PHE A 98 13.25 -16.64 8.39
CA PHE A 98 13.31 -15.41 7.58
C PHE A 98 12.13 -15.31 6.59
N SER A 99 11.67 -16.43 6.03
CA SER A 99 10.48 -16.48 5.19
C SER A 99 9.23 -16.07 5.97
N MET A 100 9.02 -16.63 7.16
CA MET A 100 7.91 -16.24 8.04
C MET A 100 7.99 -14.78 8.49
N LEU A 101 9.16 -14.31 8.88
CA LEU A 101 9.39 -12.92 9.30
C LEU A 101 8.99 -11.95 8.18
N ASN A 102 9.47 -12.19 6.96
CA ASN A 102 9.12 -11.37 5.80
C ASN A 102 7.61 -11.45 5.48
N GLY A 103 7.00 -12.63 5.61
CA GLY A 103 5.56 -12.80 5.47
C GLY A 103 4.75 -12.01 6.50
N CYS A 104 5.14 -12.04 7.78
CA CYS A 104 4.49 -11.28 8.85
C CYS A 104 4.53 -9.78 8.58
N VAL A 105 5.68 -9.25 8.17
CA VAL A 105 5.80 -7.82 7.88
C VAL A 105 4.96 -7.40 6.68
N LEU A 106 4.94 -8.21 5.60
CA LEU A 106 4.08 -7.93 4.45
C LEU A 106 2.59 -8.00 4.81
N MET A 107 2.20 -8.95 5.66
CA MET A 107 0.83 -9.06 6.16
C MET A 107 0.44 -7.84 6.98
N GLU A 108 1.28 -7.40 7.92
CA GLU A 108 0.99 -6.22 8.75
C GLU A 108 0.92 -4.95 7.91
N LEU A 109 1.82 -4.78 6.95
CA LEU A 109 1.80 -3.67 6.00
C LEU A 109 0.49 -3.65 5.21
N SER A 110 0.07 -4.80 4.67
CA SER A 110 -1.17 -4.96 3.92
C SER A 110 -2.41 -4.71 4.79
N ALA A 111 -2.42 -5.21 6.03
CA ALA A 111 -3.50 -5.00 6.98
C ALA A 111 -3.64 -3.53 7.39
N GLY A 112 -2.51 -2.79 7.45
CA GLY A 112 -2.48 -1.37 7.76
C GLY A 112 -3.24 -0.48 6.75
N PHE A 113 -3.43 -0.95 5.51
CA PHE A 113 -4.22 -0.28 4.47
C PHE A 113 -5.74 -0.43 4.66
N ASN A 114 -6.21 -1.48 5.34
CA ASN A 114 -7.64 -1.81 5.52
C ASN A 114 -8.10 -1.61 6.98
N ARG A 115 -7.69 -0.52 7.62
CA ARG A 115 -7.90 -0.29 9.07
C ARG A 115 -9.37 -0.16 9.51
N ASP A 116 -10.30 -0.06 8.57
CA ASP A 116 -11.75 0.02 8.84
C ASP A 116 -12.45 -1.37 8.82
N ASP A 117 -11.71 -2.45 8.56
CA ASP A 117 -12.29 -3.80 8.47
C ASP A 117 -12.42 -4.46 9.85
N HIS A 118 -13.63 -4.44 10.42
CA HIS A 118 -14.00 -5.11 11.68
C HIS A 118 -13.95 -6.66 11.64
N ARG A 119 -13.19 -7.26 10.72
CA ARG A 119 -13.04 -8.72 10.55
C ARG A 119 -11.69 -9.21 11.06
N ALA A 120 -11.57 -9.30 12.39
CA ALA A 120 -10.42 -9.94 13.04
C ALA A 120 -10.20 -11.42 12.59
N GLN A 121 -11.24 -12.07 12.05
CA GLN A 121 -11.21 -13.46 11.61
C GLN A 121 -10.51 -13.68 10.24
N ASP A 122 -10.36 -12.64 9.41
CA ASP A 122 -9.75 -12.76 8.07
C ASP A 122 -8.21 -12.55 8.06
N LYS A 123 -7.62 -12.06 9.15
CA LYS A 123 -6.15 -11.89 9.26
C LYS A 123 -5.41 -13.23 9.16
N SER A 124 -5.93 -14.27 9.83
CA SER A 124 -5.36 -15.62 9.76
C SER A 124 -5.48 -16.23 8.37
N ARG A 125 -6.52 -15.93 7.59
CA ARG A 125 -6.68 -16.43 6.21
C ARG A 125 -5.67 -15.83 5.25
N ARG A 126 -5.41 -14.52 5.36
CA ARG A 126 -4.43 -13.81 4.52
C ARG A 126 -2.99 -14.21 4.80
N ALA A 127 -2.67 -14.59 6.04
CA ALA A 127 -1.35 -15.13 6.37
C ALA A 127 -1.03 -16.41 5.56
N PHE A 128 -2.05 -17.21 5.20
CA PHE A 128 -1.90 -18.39 4.34
C PHE A 128 -1.93 -18.09 2.84
N GLU A 129 -2.27 -16.87 2.43
CA GLU A 129 -2.19 -16.45 1.01
C GLU A 129 -0.75 -16.10 0.60
N LEU A 130 0.10 -15.74 1.56
CA LEU A 130 1.51 -15.54 1.30
C LEU A 130 2.20 -16.89 1.13
N GLU A 131 2.87 -17.07 0.00
CA GLU A 131 3.68 -18.26 -0.26
C GLU A 131 4.91 -18.23 0.66
N LEU A 132 4.83 -18.98 1.77
CA LEU A 132 5.91 -19.15 2.73
C LEU A 132 6.70 -20.42 2.43
N ILE A 133 8.01 -20.36 2.61
CA ILE A 133 8.88 -21.52 2.48
C ILE A 133 8.66 -22.42 3.70
N ASP A 134 7.96 -23.53 3.49
CA ASP A 134 7.78 -24.64 4.41
C ASP A 134 7.49 -24.23 5.87
N ALA A 135 6.40 -23.49 6.06
CA ALA A 135 5.96 -22.98 7.35
C ALA A 135 5.67 -24.07 8.40
N GLN A 136 5.34 -25.29 7.95
CA GLN A 136 4.99 -26.41 8.83
C GLN A 136 6.22 -27.23 9.26
N GLY A 137 7.38 -26.98 8.66
CA GLY A 137 8.62 -27.69 8.95
C GLY A 137 9.37 -27.22 10.19
N ILE A 138 8.84 -26.26 10.96
CA ILE A 138 9.45 -25.85 12.24
C ILE A 138 9.14 -26.91 13.29
N ASP A 139 10.20 -27.41 13.95
CA ASP A 139 10.06 -28.41 14.99
C ASP A 139 9.35 -27.85 16.24
N SER A 140 8.65 -28.74 16.95
CA SER A 140 7.84 -28.34 18.11
C SER A 140 8.66 -27.83 19.30
N GLU A 141 9.97 -28.05 19.32
CA GLU A 141 10.88 -27.57 20.36
C GLU A 141 11.28 -26.11 20.09
N SER A 142 11.65 -25.78 18.85
CA SER A 142 11.88 -24.41 18.38
C SER A 142 10.63 -23.53 18.53
N LEU A 143 9.43 -24.07 18.32
CA LEU A 143 8.19 -23.33 18.58
C LEU A 143 8.00 -23.03 20.07
N ARG A 144 8.39 -23.95 20.96
CA ARG A 144 8.30 -23.74 22.41
C ARG A 144 9.33 -22.73 22.89
N SER A 145 10.54 -22.73 22.31
CA SER A 145 11.57 -21.76 22.65
C SER A 145 11.20 -20.33 22.22
N LEU A 146 10.50 -20.17 21.09
CA LEU A 146 9.93 -18.86 20.71
C LEU A 146 8.85 -18.38 21.68
N ASN A 147 8.02 -19.28 22.21
CA ASN A 147 6.94 -18.93 23.14
C ASN A 147 7.41 -18.75 24.60
N SER A 148 8.64 -19.15 24.93
CA SER A 148 9.20 -18.98 26.27
C SER A 148 9.99 -17.67 26.42
N VAL A 149 10.22 -16.93 25.34
CA VAL A 149 10.80 -15.58 25.37
C VAL A 149 9.67 -14.57 25.57
N PRO A 150 9.73 -13.70 26.61
CA PRO A 150 8.66 -12.77 26.96
C PRO A 150 8.49 -11.61 25.98
#